data_AF-A0A380P8V4-F1
#
_entry.id   AF-A0A380P8V4-F1
#
_cell.length_a   1.000
_cell.length_b   1.000
_cell.length_c   1.000
_cell.angle_alpha   90.00
_cell.angle_beta   90.00
_cell.angle_gamma   90.00
#
_symmetry.space_group_name_H-M   'P 1'
#
loop_
_entity.id
_entity.type
_entity.pdbx_description
1 polymer ?
#
loop_
_entity_poly.entity_id
_entity_poly.type
_entity_poly.pdbx_seq_one_letter_code
_entity_poly.pdbx_strand_id
1 'polypeptide(L)'
;MQADSNPNHLLFNQRGKPLATGGIEYVLKKLGKQAGLTQNISAHMFRHTYATDLLNNGADLRTVQQLLGHSSLSTTQIYTHVTTQSLQENYRKFFPRANE
;
A
#
# COMPACT_ATOMS: atom_id res chain seq x y z
N MET A 1 4.31 29.45 -19.46
CA MET A 1 3.72 28.09 -19.37
C MET A 1 2.61 28.15 -18.34
N GLN A 2 1.37 28.36 -18.77
CA GLN A 2 0.22 28.27 -17.86
C GLN A 2 -0.06 26.78 -17.66
N ALA A 3 0.03 26.30 -16.42
CA ALA A 3 -0.49 24.98 -16.09
C ALA A 3 -2.00 25.04 -16.34
N ASP A 4 -2.54 24.10 -17.11
CA ASP A 4 -3.98 23.94 -17.26
C ASP A 4 -4.54 23.63 -15.86
N SER A 5 -5.08 24.67 -15.21
CA SER A 5 -5.69 24.61 -13.88
C SER A 5 -7.07 23.98 -13.98
N ASN A 6 -7.14 22.77 -14.51
CA ASN A 6 -8.35 21.97 -14.47
C ASN A 6 -8.49 21.45 -13.02
N PRO A 7 -9.55 21.81 -12.27
CA PRO A 7 -9.70 21.47 -10.85
C PRO A 7 -9.73 19.96 -10.55
N ASN A 8 -9.79 19.12 -11.59
CA ASN A 8 -9.87 17.66 -11.49
C ASN A 8 -8.52 16.94 -11.46
N HIS A 9 -7.39 17.63 -11.52
CA HIS A 9 -6.07 17.00 -11.45
C HIS A 9 -5.17 17.65 -10.39
N LEU A 10 -4.66 16.84 -9.47
CA LEU A 10 -3.73 17.28 -8.42
C LEU A 10 -2.26 17.16 -8.87
N LEU A 11 -1.95 16.16 -9.70
CA LEU A 11 -0.58 15.83 -10.11
C LEU A 11 -0.34 16.17 -11.58
N PHE A 12 0.72 16.93 -11.83
CA PHE A 12 1.12 17.36 -13.17
C PHE A 12 2.57 16.97 -13.46
N ASN A 13 2.88 16.79 -14.74
CA ASN A 13 4.25 16.63 -15.21
C ASN A 13 4.92 17.99 -15.39
N GLN A 14 6.23 17.98 -15.69
CA GLN A 14 7.03 19.19 -15.91
C GLN A 14 6.54 20.08 -17.08
N ARG A 15 5.68 19.54 -17.95
CA ARG A 15 5.08 20.28 -19.08
C ARG A 15 3.70 20.83 -18.75
N GLY A 16 3.24 20.73 -17.49
CA GLY A 16 1.93 21.23 -17.05
C GLY A 16 0.74 20.35 -17.44
N LYS A 17 0.98 19.14 -17.96
CA LYS A 17 -0.10 18.18 -18.29
C LYS A 17 -0.34 17.22 -17.12
N PRO A 18 -1.54 16.65 -16.97
CA PRO A 18 -1.82 15.63 -15.94
C PRO A 18 -0.78 14.50 -15.96
N LEU A 19 -0.35 14.09 -14.76
CA LEU A 19 0.64 13.02 -14.62
C LEU A 19 0.02 11.67 -14.97
N ALA A 20 0.57 11.02 -16.01
CA ALA A 20 0.17 9.67 -16.39
C ALA A 20 0.72 8.60 -15.43
N THR A 21 0.09 7.43 -15.38
CA THR A 21 0.52 6.30 -14.54
C THR A 21 1.98 5.90 -14.78
N GLY A 22 2.41 5.79 -16.05
CA GLY A 22 3.81 5.50 -16.37
C GLY A 22 4.78 6.60 -15.93
N GLY A 23 4.30 7.84 -15.77
CA GLY A 23 5.06 8.94 -15.18
C GLY A 23 5.31 8.73 -13.69
N ILE A 24 4.31 8.23 -12.95
CA ILE A 24 4.46 7.84 -11.55
C ILE A 24 5.49 6.70 -11.43
N GLU A 25 5.38 5.65 -12.25
CA GLU A 25 6.34 4.54 -12.25
C GLU A 25 7.78 5.00 -12.51
N TYR A 26 7.97 5.90 -13.48
CA TYR A 26 9.28 6.48 -13.77
C TYR A 26 9.84 7.25 -12.56
N VAL A 27 9.02 8.09 -11.92
CA VAL A 27 9.41 8.84 -10.72
C VAL A 27 9.79 7.89 -9.58
N LEU A 28 8.98 6.86 -9.33
CA LEU A 28 9.26 5.86 -8.29
C LEU A 28 10.56 5.11 -8.57
N LYS A 29 10.81 4.67 -9.80
CA LYS A 29 12.08 4.02 -10.16
C LYS A 29 13.28 4.93 -9.91
N LYS A 30 13.17 6.22 -10.21
CA LYS A 30 14.22 7.21 -9.97
C LYS A 30 14.47 7.37 -8.47
N LEU A 31 13.41 7.53 -7.67
CA LEU A 31 13.49 7.66 -6.21
C LEU A 31 14.10 6.42 -5.57
N GLY A 32 13.71 5.22 -6.02
CA GLY A 32 14.27 3.96 -5.52
C GLY A 32 15.78 3.88 -5.72
N LYS A 33 16.27 4.26 -6.91
CA LYS A 33 17.71 4.36 -7.17
C LYS A 33 18.42 5.38 -6.28
N GLN A 34 17.81 6.55 -6.08
CA GLN A 34 18.37 7.60 -5.21
C GLN A 34 18.43 7.17 -3.74
N ALA A 35 17.47 6.36 -3.30
CA ALA A 35 17.42 5.78 -1.96
C ALA A 35 18.32 4.55 -1.80
N GLY A 36 19.07 4.13 -2.84
CA GLY A 36 19.94 2.95 -2.79
C GLY A 36 19.18 1.62 -2.76
N LEU A 37 17.90 1.60 -3.15
CA LEU A 37 17.11 0.38 -3.20
C LEU A 37 17.52 -0.48 -4.40
N THR A 38 17.82 -1.75 -4.13
CA THR A 38 18.14 -2.75 -5.15
C THR A 38 16.89 -3.32 -5.83
N GLN A 39 15.74 -3.23 -5.15
CA GLN A 39 14.44 -3.66 -5.65
C GLN A 39 13.71 -2.55 -6.42
N ASN A 40 12.96 -2.93 -7.45
CA ASN A 40 12.07 -2.02 -8.15
C ASN A 40 10.85 -1.70 -7.29
N ILE A 41 10.69 -0.44 -6.89
CA ILE A 41 9.52 0.02 -6.16
C ILE A 41 8.38 0.40 -7.11
N SER A 42 7.15 0.06 -6.75
CA SER A 42 5.93 0.41 -7.50
C SER A 42 4.84 0.98 -6.60
N ALA A 43 3.83 1.63 -7.19
CA ALA A 43 2.70 2.18 -6.43
C ALA A 43 1.95 1.09 -5.63
N HIS A 44 1.87 -0.13 -6.16
CA HIS A 44 1.24 -1.26 -5.47
C HIS A 44 2.01 -1.67 -4.22
N MET A 45 3.34 -1.57 -4.21
CA MET A 45 4.14 -1.91 -3.04
C MET A 45 3.86 -0.99 -1.86
N PHE A 46 3.71 0.33 -2.08
CA PHE A 46 3.33 1.25 -1.01
C PHE A 46 1.96 0.92 -0.43
N ARG A 47 1.00 0.55 -1.29
CA ARG A 47 -0.33 0.11 -0.87
C ARG A 47 -0.24 -1.14 0.03
N HIS A 48 0.61 -2.10 -0.33
CA HIS A 48 0.86 -3.29 0.50
C HIS A 48 1.52 -2.96 1.82
N THR A 49 2.56 -2.12 1.82
CA THR A 49 3.22 -1.70 3.06
C THR A 49 2.22 -1.03 4.00
N TYR A 50 1.39 -0.11 3.50
CA TYR A 50 0.36 0.53 4.32
C TYR A 50 -0.67 -0.47 4.86
N ALA A 51 -1.15 -1.39 4.02
CA ALA A 51 -2.12 -2.39 4.44
C ALA A 51 -1.56 -3.35 5.52
N THR A 52 -0.34 -3.85 5.30
CA THR A 52 0.35 -4.73 6.23
C THR A 52 0.65 -4.01 7.55
N ASP A 53 1.05 -2.74 7.50
CA ASP A 53 1.29 -1.94 8.70
C ASP A 53 0.00 -1.79 9.53
N LEU A 54 -1.13 -1.49 8.91
CA LEU A 54 -2.42 -1.43 9.60
C LEU A 54 -2.80 -2.78 10.23
N LEU A 55 -2.68 -3.88 9.50
CA LEU A 55 -3.01 -5.22 10.00
C LEU A 55 -2.10 -5.63 11.17
N ASN A 56 -0.79 -5.36 11.07
CA ASN A 56 0.18 -5.65 12.12
C ASN A 56 -0.11 -4.86 13.40
N ASN A 57 -0.66 -3.65 13.28
CA ASN A 57 -1.08 -2.83 14.41
C ASN A 57 -2.51 -3.13 14.90
N GLY A 58 -3.11 -4.25 14.44
CA GLY A 58 -4.39 -4.75 14.95
C GLY A 58 -5.63 -4.14 14.31
N ALA A 59 -5.49 -3.41 13.20
CA ALA A 59 -6.66 -3.02 12.41
C ALA A 59 -7.33 -4.26 11.81
N ASP A 60 -8.66 -4.29 11.82
CA ASP A 60 -9.39 -5.38 11.20
C ASP A 60 -9.35 -5.29 9.66
N LEU A 61 -9.44 -6.44 8.99
CA LEU A 61 -9.35 -6.53 7.54
C LEU A 61 -10.43 -5.70 6.82
N ARG A 62 -11.63 -5.57 7.42
CA ARG A 62 -12.75 -4.84 6.81
C ARG A 62 -12.45 -3.34 6.80
N THR A 63 -11.91 -2.80 7.89
CA THR A 63 -11.45 -1.41 8.00
C THR A 63 -10.31 -1.13 7.03
N VAL A 64 -9.31 -2.02 6.94
CA VAL A 64 -8.19 -1.85 5.99
C VAL A 64 -8.69 -1.83 4.53
N GLN A 65 -9.64 -2.70 4.18
CA GLN A 65 -10.25 -2.73 2.85
C GLN A 65 -11.02 -1.43 2.52
N GLN A 66 -11.74 -0.87 3.49
CA GLN A 66 -12.46 0.39 3.31
C GLN A 66 -11.49 1.57 3.08
N LEU A 67 -10.42 1.65 3.87
CA LEU A 67 -9.41 2.71 3.76
C LEU A 67 -8.64 2.68 2.43
N LEU A 68 -8.37 1.48 1.91
CA LEU A 68 -7.71 1.31 0.62
C LEU A 68 -8.66 1.54 -0.57
N GLY A 69 -9.97 1.46 -0.34
CA GLY A 69 -10.99 1.50 -1.39
C GLY A 69 -11.25 0.14 -2.04
N HIS A 70 -12.51 -0.08 -2.44
CA HIS A 70 -13.06 -1.38 -2.84
C HIS A 70 -12.50 -1.95 -4.16
N SER A 71 -11.80 -1.15 -4.97
CA SER A 71 -11.45 -1.47 -6.36
C SER A 71 -10.22 -2.36 -6.55
N SER A 72 -9.57 -2.81 -5.47
CA SER A 72 -8.50 -3.80 -5.56
C SER A 72 -8.73 -4.93 -4.55
N LEU A 73 -9.64 -5.83 -4.90
CA LEU A 73 -9.70 -7.19 -4.33
C LEU A 73 -8.52 -8.07 -4.76
N SER A 74 -7.62 -7.55 -5.60
CA SER A 74 -6.58 -8.31 -6.31
C SER A 74 -5.42 -8.79 -5.42
N THR A 75 -5.49 -8.61 -4.10
CA THR A 75 -4.45 -9.05 -3.14
C THR A 75 -5.01 -9.57 -1.82
N THR A 76 -6.29 -9.90 -1.80
CA THR A 76 -6.99 -10.47 -0.64
C THR A 76 -6.25 -11.66 -0.02
N GLN A 77 -5.55 -12.46 -0.84
CA GLN A 77 -4.73 -13.59 -0.38
C GLN A 77 -3.52 -13.19 0.47
N ILE A 78 -2.86 -12.06 0.19
CA ILE A 78 -1.71 -11.59 0.99
C ILE A 78 -2.19 -11.15 2.37
N TYR A 79 -3.32 -10.45 2.42
CA TYR A 79 -3.89 -9.98 3.68
C TYR A 79 -4.35 -11.14 4.58
N THR A 80 -4.85 -12.24 4.00
CA THR A 80 -5.18 -13.45 4.76
C THR A 80 -3.95 -14.01 5.48
N HIS A 81 -2.79 -14.03 4.85
CA HIS A 81 -1.56 -14.54 5.48
C HIS A 81 -1.14 -13.67 6.67
N VAL A 82 -1.14 -12.34 6.50
CA VAL A 82 -0.80 -11.40 7.60
C VAL A 82 -1.78 -11.55 8.76
N THR A 83 -3.08 -11.57 8.46
CA THR A 83 -4.13 -11.76 9.48
C THR A 83 -3.99 -13.09 10.20
N THR A 84 -3.60 -14.17 9.50
CA THR A 84 -3.39 -15.49 10.11
C THR A 84 -2.25 -15.48 11.13
N GLN A 85 -1.15 -14.80 10.82
CA GLN A 85 -0.03 -14.65 11.75
C GLN A 85 -0.43 -13.83 12.99
N SER A 86 -1.06 -12.67 12.80
CA SER A 86 -1.54 -11.83 13.91
C SER A 86 -2.60 -12.55 14.76
N LEU A 87 -3.45 -13.38 14.15
CA LEU A 87 -4.44 -14.19 14.86
C LEU A 87 -3.78 -15.29 15.69
N GLN A 88 -2.75 -15.97 15.16
CA GLN A 88 -1.96 -16.95 15.91
C GLN A 88 -1.22 -16.31 17.09
N GLU A 89 -0.60 -15.14 16.88
CA GLU A 89 0.08 -14.39 17.93
C GLU A 89 -0.89 -13.93 19.02
N ASN A 90 -2.04 -13.35 18.65
CA ASN A 90 -3.08 -12.97 19.61
C ASN A 90 -3.67 -14.17 20.34
N TYR A 91 -3.94 -15.27 19.63
CA TYR A 91 -4.46 -16.50 20.25
C TYR A 91 -3.46 -17.04 21.28
N ARG A 92 -2.17 -17.12 20.96
CA ARG A 92 -1.12 -17.51 21.91
C ARG A 92 -1.01 -16.56 23.11
N LYS A 93 -1.20 -15.25 22.88
CA LYS A 93 -1.12 -14.23 23.93
C LYS A 93 -2.29 -14.30 24.92
N PHE A 94 -3.51 -14.56 24.45
CA PHE A 94 -4.70 -14.60 25.30
C PHE A 94 -5.08 -16.00 25.78
N PHE A 95 -4.59 -17.05 25.13
CA PHE A 95 -4.81 -18.45 25.51
C PHE A 95 -3.48 -19.22 25.63
N PRO A 96 -2.61 -18.86 26.59
CA PRO A 96 -1.27 -19.44 26.72
C PRO A 96 -1.26 -20.96 27.00
N ARG A 97 -2.37 -21.52 27.48
CA ARG A 97 -2.54 -22.97 27.76
C ARG A 97 -3.09 -23.78 26.59
N ALA A 98 -3.42 -23.16 25.47
CA ALA A 98 -4.03 -23.87 24.34
C ALA A 98 -3.04 -24.74 23.53
N ASN A 99 -1.75 -24.72 23.88
CA ASN A 99 -0.69 -25.55 23.26
C ASN A 99 -0.13 -26.61 24.24
N GLU A 100 -0.78 -26.85 25.38
CA GLU A 100 -0.55 -28.04 26.23
C GLU A 100 -1.42 -29.21 25.75
#